data_AF-A0A976GRZ3-F1
#
_entry.id   AF-A0A976GRZ3-F1
#
_cell.length_a   1.000
_cell.length_b   1.000
_cell.length_c   1.000
_cell.angle_alpha   90.00
_cell.angle_beta   90.00
_cell.angle_gamma   90.00
#
_symmetry.space_group_name_H-M   'P 1'
#
loop_
_entity.id
_entity.type
_entity.pdbx_description
1 polymer ?
#
loop_
_entity_poly.entity_id
_entity_poly.type
_entity_poly.pdbx_seq_one_letter_code
_entity_poly.pdbx_strand_id
1 'polypeptide(L)'
;IASFQKKYDIVVVDGRRRNDCVMLAVDYLTTRGVVILDNADREDYQPAKDFMEKKGFKRIDFWGISPIVAINTCTCVFYQPENCLNI
;
A
#
# COMPACT_ATOMS: atom_id res chain seq x y z
N ILE A 1 20.37 0.51 2.54
CA ILE A 1 19.20 -0.14 1.89
C ILE A 1 18.74 -1.24 2.84
N ALA A 2 17.45 -1.34 3.14
CA ALA A 2 16.95 -2.43 3.97
C ALA A 2 17.17 -3.76 3.26
N SER A 3 17.69 -4.78 3.96
CA SER A 3 17.90 -6.12 3.45
C SER A 3 17.22 -7.10 4.40
N PHE A 4 16.08 -7.61 3.98
CA PHE A 4 15.37 -8.67 4.69
C PHE A 4 15.52 -9.97 3.91
N GLN A 5 15.86 -11.06 4.59
CA GLN A 5 15.86 -12.40 3.99
C GLN A 5 14.45 -13.00 3.90
N LYS A 6 13.44 -12.31 4.45
CA LYS A 6 12.06 -12.80 4.57
C LYS A 6 11.10 -11.95 3.73
N LYS A 7 10.07 -12.60 3.19
CA LYS A 7 8.92 -11.99 2.53
C LYS A 7 7.71 -11.90 3.49
N TYR A 8 6.81 -10.99 3.21
CA TYR A 8 5.65 -10.67 4.05
C TYR A 8 4.34 -10.76 3.27
N ASP A 9 3.29 -11.25 3.92
CA ASP A 9 1.94 -11.27 3.35
C ASP A 9 1.28 -9.89 3.44
N ILE A 10 1.62 -9.09 4.44
CA ILE A 10 1.08 -7.74 4.62
C ILE A 10 2.24 -6.79 4.89
N VAL A 11 2.32 -5.71 4.10
CA VAL A 11 3.18 -4.56 4.37
C VAL A 11 2.31 -3.33 4.55
N VAL A 12 2.40 -2.68 5.70
CA VAL A 12 1.69 -1.42 5.99
C VAL A 12 2.66 -0.26 5.86
N VAL A 13 2.28 0.75 5.08
CA VAL A 13 3.09 1.94 4.82
C VAL A 13 2.41 3.16 5.43
N ASP A 14 2.93 3.57 6.58
CA ASP A 14 2.60 4.82 7.27
C ASP A 14 3.92 5.52 7.65
N GLY A 15 4.43 6.38 6.75
CA GLY A 15 5.70 7.07 6.96
C GLY A 15 5.94 8.21 5.97
N ARG A 16 6.96 9.05 6.20
CA ARG A 16 7.19 10.25 5.38
C ARG A 16 7.55 9.96 3.92
N ARG A 17 8.26 8.87 3.65
CA ARG A 17 8.71 8.46 2.30
C ARG A 17 7.82 7.37 1.70
N ARG A 18 6.49 7.55 1.79
CA ARG A 18 5.47 6.56 1.36
C ARG A 18 5.70 6.03 -0.05
N ASN A 19 6.03 6.87 -1.03
CA ASN A 19 6.33 6.41 -2.40
C ASN A 19 7.47 5.40 -2.44
N ASP A 20 8.62 5.74 -1.86
CA ASP A 20 9.79 4.86 -1.83
C ASP A 20 9.50 3.56 -1.07
N CYS A 21 8.76 3.67 0.03
CA CYS A 21 8.36 2.52 0.84
C CYS A 21 7.44 1.56 0.05
N VAL A 22 6.44 2.08 -0.68
CA VAL A 22 5.55 1.24 -1.51
C VAL A 22 6.32 0.58 -2.64
N MET A 23 7.18 1.33 -3.34
CA MET A 23 8.01 0.77 -4.42
C MET A 23 8.91 -0.36 -3.92
N LEU A 24 9.54 -0.17 -2.75
CA LEU A 24 10.37 -1.21 -2.12
C LEU A 24 9.54 -2.39 -1.60
N ALA A 25 8.34 -2.14 -1.08
CA ALA A 25 7.48 -3.17 -0.47
C ALA A 25 7.17 -4.30 -1.44
N VAL A 26 6.98 -4.01 -2.73
CA VAL A 26 6.72 -5.02 -3.77
C VAL A 26 7.82 -6.08 -3.82
N ASP A 27 9.08 -5.68 -3.62
CA ASP A 27 10.23 -6.59 -3.59
C ASP A 27 10.31 -7.40 -2.29
N TYR A 28 9.42 -7.19 -1.33
CA TYR A 28 9.35 -7.92 -0.07
C TYR A 28 8.01 -8.62 0.16
N LEU A 29 7.09 -8.60 -0.80
CA LEU A 29 5.85 -9.35 -0.72
C LEU A 29 6.04 -10.84 -1.06
N THR A 30 5.24 -11.68 -0.42
CA THR A 30 4.96 -13.04 -0.91
C THR A 30 4.10 -12.97 -2.17
N THR A 31 3.89 -14.10 -2.85
CA THR A 31 2.97 -14.18 -4.00
C THR A 31 1.51 -13.88 -3.61
N ARG A 32 1.17 -13.98 -2.33
CA ARG A 32 -0.16 -13.68 -1.79
C ARG A 32 -0.21 -12.31 -1.11
N GLY A 33 0.86 -11.53 -1.23
CA GLY A 33 1.07 -10.33 -0.42
C GLY A 33 0.22 -9.13 -0.85
N VAL A 34 -0.08 -8.27 0.12
CA VAL A 34 -0.78 -7.00 -0.07
C VAL A 34 0.00 -5.84 0.53
N VAL A 35 -0.15 -4.65 -0.07
CA VAL A 35 0.37 -3.39 0.49
C VAL A 35 -0.80 -2.54 0.95
N ILE A 36 -0.73 -2.04 2.18
CA ILE A 36 -1.68 -1.07 2.73
C ILE A 36 -0.98 0.29 2.78
N LEU A 37 -1.49 1.26 2.02
CA LEU A 37 -0.98 2.63 2.00
C LEU A 37 -1.93 3.55 2.78
N ASP A 38 -1.45 4.10 3.88
CA ASP A 38 -2.19 5.07 4.67
C ASP A 38 -2.09 6.50 4.10
N ASN A 39 -3.14 7.30 4.30
CA ASN A 39 -3.32 8.66 3.74
C ASN A 39 -3.07 8.74 2.22
N ALA A 40 -3.56 7.75 1.48
CA ALA A 40 -3.42 7.64 0.03
C ALA A 40 -4.21 8.72 -0.75
N ASP A 41 -5.03 9.51 -0.06
CA ASP A 41 -5.75 10.67 -0.60
C ASP A 41 -4.81 11.78 -1.10
N ARG A 42 -3.60 11.87 -0.55
CA ARG A 42 -2.64 12.92 -0.91
C ARG A 42 -2.11 12.73 -2.33
N GLU A 43 -2.10 13.81 -3.10
CA GLU A 43 -1.61 13.82 -4.50
C GLU A 43 -0.13 13.44 -4.60
N ASP A 44 0.68 13.80 -3.60
CA ASP A 44 2.09 13.42 -3.48
C ASP A 44 2.32 11.89 -3.59
N TYR A 45 1.30 11.08 -3.31
CA TYR A 45 1.37 9.61 -3.35
C TYR A 45 0.80 9.00 -4.64
N GLN A 46 0.49 9.82 -5.65
CA GLN A 46 0.13 9.34 -6.99
C GLN A 46 1.22 8.47 -7.63
N PRO A 47 2.53 8.76 -7.51
CA PRO A 47 3.56 7.89 -8.08
C PRO A 47 3.53 6.45 -7.55
N ALA A 48 3.22 6.26 -6.26
CA ALA A 48 3.01 4.93 -5.69
C ALA A 48 1.80 4.22 -6.30
N LYS A 49 0.68 4.92 -6.43
CA LYS A 49 -0.56 4.38 -7.03
C LYS A 49 -0.31 3.92 -8.47
N ASP A 50 0.31 4.78 -9.29
CA ASP A 50 0.62 4.48 -10.69
C ASP A 50 1.61 3.32 -10.83
N PHE A 51 2.62 3.27 -9.96
CA PHE A 51 3.59 2.18 -9.93
C PHE A 51 2.90 0.83 -9.64
N MET A 52 2.01 0.78 -8.65
CA MET A 52 1.29 -0.44 -8.28
C MET A 52 0.35 -0.90 -9.40
N GLU A 53 -0.37 0.03 -10.03
CA GLU A 53 -1.22 -0.27 -11.19
C GLU A 53 -0.41 -0.81 -12.36
N LYS A 54 0.74 -0.18 -12.68
CA LYS A 54 1.66 -0.67 -13.72
C LYS A 54 2.23 -2.06 -13.42
N LYS A 55 2.35 -2.44 -12.13
CA LYS A 55 2.74 -3.79 -11.69
C LYS A 55 1.58 -4.79 -11.70
N GLY A 56 0.38 -4.37 -12.10
CA GLY A 56 -0.80 -5.23 -12.20
C GLY A 56 -1.51 -5.47 -10.87
N PHE A 57 -1.21 -4.68 -9.83
CA PHE A 57 -1.97 -4.73 -8.58
C PHE A 57 -3.33 -4.06 -8.78
N LYS A 58 -4.37 -4.69 -8.25
CA LYS A 58 -5.69 -4.09 -8.06
C LYS A 58 -5.68 -3.25 -6.78
N ARG A 59 -6.64 -2.33 -6.66
CA ARG A 59 -6.74 -1.42 -5.52
C ARG A 59 -8.18 -1.36 -4.99
N ILE A 60 -8.32 -1.35 -3.66
CA ILE A 60 -9.56 -0.99 -2.97
C ILE A 60 -9.28 0.22 -2.08
N ASP A 61 -10.14 1.23 -2.20
CA ASP A 61 -10.00 2.50 -1.49
C ASP A 61 -10.99 2.55 -0.33
N PHE A 62 -10.46 2.75 0.88
CA PHE A 62 -11.25 2.94 2.09
C PHE A 62 -11.23 4.42 2.46
N TRP A 63 -12.34 5.10 2.22
CA TRP A 63 -12.51 6.51 2.58
C TRP A 63 -13.22 6.64 3.92
N GLY A 64 -12.76 7.58 4.74
CA GLY A 64 -13.42 7.89 6.01
C GLY A 64 -12.72 9.01 6.79
N ILE A 65 -13.38 9.45 7.86
CA ILE A 65 -12.84 10.45 8.77
C ILE A 65 -11.66 9.85 9.53
N SER A 66 -10.52 10.51 9.48
CA SER A 66 -9.33 10.10 10.23
C SER A 66 -9.58 10.23 11.75
N PRO A 67 -9.04 9.32 12.58
CA PRO A 67 -9.13 9.49 14.03
C PRO A 67 -8.56 10.85 14.46
N ILE A 68 -9.12 11.44 15.51
CA ILE A 68 -8.65 12.70 16.14
C ILE A 68 -8.92 13.98 15.32
N VAL A 69 -9.02 13.90 13.98
CA VAL A 69 -9.26 15.06 13.11
C VAL A 69 -10.50 14.86 12.24
N ALA A 70 -11.32 15.90 12.07
CA ALA A 70 -12.50 15.85 11.19
C ALA A 70 -12.14 15.99 9.70
N ILE A 71 -11.10 15.29 9.26
CA ILE A 71 -10.58 15.31 7.89
C ILE A 71 -10.85 13.95 7.27
N ASN A 72 -11.48 13.97 6.09
CA ASN A 72 -11.68 12.76 5.31
C ASN A 72 -10.34 12.35 4.67
N THR A 73 -9.95 11.10 4.88
CA THR A 73 -8.70 10.53 4.35
C THR A 73 -9.00 9.21 3.64
N CYS A 74 -8.03 8.70 2.88
CA CYS A 74 -8.14 7.42 2.21
C CYS A 74 -7.02 6.48 2.67
N THR A 75 -7.35 5.22 2.95
CA THR A 75 -6.39 4.12 3.04
C THR A 75 -6.60 3.21 1.83
N CYS A 76 -5.55 2.95 1.07
CA CYS A 76 -5.61 2.06 -0.11
C CYS A 76 -5.04 0.68 0.21
N VAL A 77 -5.73 -0.37 -0.19
CA VAL A 77 -5.22 -1.75 -0.19
C VAL A 77 -4.89 -2.15 -1.62
N PHE A 78 -3.62 -2.44 -1.89
CA PHE A 78 -3.15 -2.98 -3.16
C PHE A 78 -2.95 -4.49 -3.08
N TYR A 79 -3.49 -5.23 -4.03
CA TYR A 79 -3.52 -6.69 -4.00
C TYR A 79 -3.48 -7.34 -5.39
N GLN A 80 -3.14 -8.62 -5.44
CA GLN A 80 -3.33 -9.50 -6.61
C GLN A 80 -4.40 -10.56 -6.29
N PRO A 81 -4.98 -11.25 -7.30
CA PRO A 81 -5.86 -12.39 -7.05
C PRO A 81 -5.23 -13.44 -6.12
N GLU A 82 -6.04 -14.16 -5.35
CA GLU A 82 -5.58 -15.23 -4.44
C GLU A 82 -4.63 -14.75 -3.32
N ASN A 83 -4.83 -13.51 -2.85
CA ASN A 83 -4.03 -12.92 -1.78
C ASN A 83 -4.35 -13.48 -0.36
N CYS A 84 -3.61 -13.02 0.63
CA CYS A 84 -3.74 -13.42 2.04
C CYS A 84 -5.02 -12.93 2.72
N LEU A 85 -5.74 -11.97 2.14
CA LEU A 85 -7.00 -11.43 2.65
C LEU A 85 -8.23 -12.08 2.02
N ASN A 86 -8.06 -12.96 1.02
CA ASN A 86 -9.14 -13.64 0.29
C ASN A 86 -10.15 -12.68 -0.38
N ILE A 87 -9.65 -11.54 -0.89
CA ILE A 87 -10.40 -10.54 -1.67
C ILE A 87 -10.02 -10.52 -3.15
#